data_AF-A0A7W0NQE2-F1
#
_entry.id   AF-A0A7W0NQE2-F1
#
_cell.length_a   1.000
_cell.length_b   1.000
_cell.length_c   1.000
_cell.angle_alpha   90.00
_cell.angle_beta   90.00
_cell.angle_gamma   90.00
#
_symmetry.space_group_name_H-M   'P 1'
#
loop_
_entity.id
_entity.type
_entity.pdbx_description
1 polymer ?
#
loop_
_entity_poly.entity_id
_entity_poly.type
_entity_poly.pdbx_seq_one_letter_code
_entity_poly.pdbx_strand_id
1 'polypeptide(L)'
;MRPAPERPEPEVAAAPESTAAAPEEAAAPAPTGSITEIIYAAAADYGLDGDYLVSVAACESGLDPGAVNSAGYYGLFQFDEQTWAAYGSGSIFDPAAQARAAASLIAGGEASRWPNCA
;
A
#
# COMPACT_ATOMS: atom_id res chain seq x y z
N MET A 1 22.94 -57.80 -38.79
CA MET A 1 21.97 -56.73 -38.48
C MET A 1 22.60 -55.79 -37.45
N ARG A 2 22.76 -54.50 -37.75
CA ARG A 2 22.78 -53.45 -36.70
C ARG A 2 21.35 -52.89 -36.66
N PRO A 3 20.73 -52.59 -35.50
CA PRO A 3 21.12 -51.53 -34.55
C PRO A 3 20.94 -52.01 -33.08
N ALA A 4 20.99 -51.27 -31.96
CA ALA A 4 20.96 -49.84 -31.60
C ALA A 4 21.59 -49.70 -30.18
N PRO A 5 21.90 -48.47 -29.72
CA PRO A 5 22.66 -48.18 -28.49
C PRO A 5 21.85 -48.32 -27.19
N GLU A 6 22.59 -48.34 -26.08
CA GLU A 6 22.15 -48.40 -24.68
C GLU A 6 21.21 -47.27 -24.27
N ARG A 7 20.29 -47.59 -23.37
CA ARG A 7 19.85 -46.70 -22.30
C ARG A 7 19.44 -47.55 -21.08
N PRO A 8 20.25 -47.65 -20.02
CA PRO A 8 19.69 -47.97 -18.72
C PRO A 8 18.75 -46.83 -18.31
N GLU A 9 17.57 -47.22 -17.85
CA GLU A 9 16.61 -46.31 -17.22
C GLU A 9 17.30 -45.48 -16.13
N PRO A 10 17.00 -44.18 -16.04
CA PRO A 10 17.56 -43.35 -14.98
C PRO A 10 16.97 -43.82 -13.66
N GLU A 11 17.80 -44.49 -12.87
CA GLU A 11 17.68 -44.53 -11.42
C GLU A 11 17.79 -43.07 -10.96
N VAL A 12 16.64 -42.43 -10.74
CA VAL A 12 16.59 -41.08 -10.19
C VAL A 12 16.92 -41.22 -8.71
N ALA A 13 18.19 -40.95 -8.43
CA ALA A 13 18.71 -40.60 -7.13
C ALA A 13 17.80 -39.58 -6.43
N ALA A 14 17.70 -39.70 -5.11
CA ALA A 14 17.03 -38.79 -4.21
C ALA A 14 17.32 -37.32 -4.55
N ALA A 15 16.25 -36.56 -4.86
CA ALA A 15 16.26 -35.11 -4.87
C ALA A 15 15.58 -34.63 -3.58
N PRO A 16 16.19 -33.69 -2.84
CA PRO A 16 15.69 -33.23 -1.56
C PRO A 16 14.38 -32.46 -1.74
N GLU A 17 13.52 -32.56 -0.73
CA GLU A 17 12.41 -31.63 -0.50
C GLU A 17 12.95 -30.19 -0.50
N SER A 18 12.77 -29.51 -1.62
CA SER A 18 12.90 -28.06 -1.71
C SER A 18 11.54 -27.57 -2.15
N THR A 19 10.66 -27.39 -1.17
CA THR A 19 9.61 -26.38 -1.25
C THR A 19 10.29 -25.13 -1.77
N ALA A 20 10.00 -24.80 -3.03
CA ALA A 20 10.25 -23.49 -3.56
C ALA A 20 9.42 -22.56 -2.68
N ALA A 21 10.09 -21.92 -1.72
CA ALA A 21 9.64 -20.65 -1.22
C ALA A 21 9.46 -19.78 -2.46
N ALA A 22 8.20 -19.60 -2.84
CA ALA A 22 7.80 -18.45 -3.62
C ALA A 22 8.47 -17.24 -2.96
N PRO A 23 8.95 -16.25 -3.73
CA PRO A 23 9.29 -14.99 -3.11
C PRO A 23 8.01 -14.53 -2.41
N GLU A 24 8.06 -14.58 -1.08
CA GLU A 24 7.22 -13.81 -0.21
C GLU A 24 7.48 -12.38 -0.65
N GLU A 25 6.65 -11.93 -1.59
CA GLU A 25 6.59 -10.56 -2.05
C GLU A 25 6.47 -9.75 -0.78
N ALA A 26 7.61 -9.15 -0.42
CA ALA A 26 7.84 -8.61 0.89
C ALA A 26 6.64 -7.75 1.25
N ALA A 27 5.90 -8.16 2.28
CA ALA A 27 5.08 -7.23 3.03
C ALA A 27 6.03 -6.08 3.37
N ALA A 28 5.91 -4.99 2.62
CA ALA A 28 6.76 -3.83 2.80
C ALA A 28 6.70 -3.50 4.29
N PRO A 29 7.84 -3.30 4.96
CA PRO A 29 7.82 -2.93 6.36
C PRO A 29 6.88 -1.72 6.46
N ALA A 30 5.87 -1.80 7.34
CA ALA A 30 5.04 -0.64 7.65
C ALA A 30 6.02 0.53 7.87
N PRO A 31 5.85 1.66 7.17
CA PRO A 31 6.88 2.69 7.21
C PRO A 31 7.03 3.16 8.65
N THR A 32 8.14 2.78 9.29
CA THR A 32 8.54 3.21 10.64
C THR A 32 9.04 4.66 10.64
N GLY A 33 8.54 5.47 9.70
CA GLY A 33 8.90 6.86 9.51
C GLY A 33 7.93 7.79 10.23
N SER A 34 8.32 9.04 10.35
CA SER A 34 7.42 10.14 10.71
C SER A 34 6.20 10.14 9.77
N ILE A 35 5.07 10.68 10.25
CA ILE A 35 3.84 10.80 9.45
C ILE A 35 4.10 11.48 8.09
N THR A 36 4.95 12.50 8.08
CA THR A 36 5.39 13.18 6.88
C THR A 36 6.11 12.24 5.91
N GLU A 37 7.07 11.43 6.36
CA GLU A 37 7.76 10.44 5.51
C GLU A 37 6.79 9.38 4.94
N ILE A 38 5.80 8.98 5.74
CA ILE A 38 4.73 8.08 5.28
C ILE A 38 3.94 8.71 4.13
N ILE A 39 3.59 9.99 4.25
CA ILE A 39 2.85 10.72 3.22
C ILE A 39 3.72 10.89 1.97
N TYR A 40 5.00 11.27 2.09
CA TYR A 40 5.90 11.38 0.94
C TYR A 40 6.07 10.05 0.20
N ALA A 41 6.20 8.94 0.92
CA ALA A 41 6.31 7.62 0.32
C ALA A 41 5.04 7.28 -0.49
N ALA A 42 3.86 7.52 0.08
CA ALA A 42 2.60 7.32 -0.63
C ALA A 42 2.47 8.25 -1.85
N ALA A 43 2.81 9.53 -1.72
CA ALA A 43 2.77 10.47 -2.84
C ALA A 43 3.67 9.99 -4.00
N ALA A 44 4.89 9.53 -3.69
CA ALA A 44 5.83 9.02 -4.68
C ALA A 44 5.30 7.78 -5.42
N ASP A 45 4.65 6.85 -4.71
CA ASP A 45 4.05 5.64 -5.30
C ASP A 45 3.01 5.97 -6.38
N TYR A 46 2.32 7.12 -6.27
CA TYR A 46 1.27 7.56 -7.20
C TYR A 46 1.71 8.73 -8.10
N GLY A 47 2.99 9.11 -8.08
CA GLY A 47 3.52 10.21 -8.91
C GLY A 47 2.98 11.60 -8.54
N LEU A 48 2.54 11.77 -7.29
CA LEU A 48 2.09 13.05 -6.75
C LEU A 48 3.26 13.83 -6.14
N ASP A 49 3.07 15.15 -6.04
CA ASP A 49 3.92 15.99 -5.23
C ASP A 49 3.68 15.70 -3.74
N GLY A 50 4.75 15.42 -3.00
CA GLY A 50 4.65 15.07 -1.59
C GLY A 50 4.29 16.25 -0.69
N ASP A 51 4.75 17.46 -1.01
CA ASP A 51 4.39 18.67 -0.26
C ASP A 51 2.90 18.95 -0.41
N TYR A 52 2.35 18.74 -1.61
CA TYR A 52 0.91 18.83 -1.84
C TYR A 52 0.14 17.84 -0.95
N LEU A 53 0.50 16.56 -0.95
CA LEU A 53 -0.21 15.55 -0.17
C LEU A 53 -0.07 15.79 1.35
N VAL A 54 1.08 16.28 1.81
CA VAL A 54 1.29 16.73 3.20
C VAL A 54 0.40 17.93 3.52
N SER A 55 0.24 18.89 2.60
CA SER A 55 -0.61 20.06 2.81
C SER A 55 -2.08 19.69 3.00
N VAL A 56 -2.58 18.68 2.26
CA VAL A 56 -3.92 18.15 2.42
C VAL A 56 -4.08 17.55 3.82
N ALA A 57 -3.20 16.63 4.23
CA ALA A 57 -3.25 16.01 5.56
C ALA A 57 -3.12 17.00 6.71
N ALA A 58 -2.27 18.03 6.56
CA ALA A 58 -2.11 19.09 7.55
C ALA A 58 -3.38 19.95 7.68
N CYS A 59 -4.05 20.24 6.57
CA CYS A 59 -5.33 20.96 6.55
C CYS A 59 -6.46 20.13 7.19
N GLU A 60 -6.51 18.83 6.91
CA GLU A 60 -7.57 17.93 7.39
C GLU A 60 -7.46 17.58 8.87
N SER A 61 -6.27 17.20 9.34
CA SER A 61 -6.09 16.71 10.71
C SER A 61 -4.93 17.34 11.49
N GLY A 62 -4.16 18.23 10.86
CA GLY A 62 -2.90 18.71 11.46
C GLY A 62 -1.83 17.64 11.55
N LEU A 63 -1.85 16.65 10.64
CA LEU A 63 -0.97 15.47 10.62
C LEU A 63 -1.22 14.48 11.78
N ASP A 64 -2.42 14.49 12.38
CA ASP A 64 -2.83 13.53 13.40
C ASP A 64 -3.52 12.31 12.76
N PRO A 65 -2.93 11.09 12.85
CA PRO A 65 -3.56 9.87 12.34
C PRO A 65 -4.72 9.37 13.21
N GLY A 66 -4.84 9.84 14.44
CA GLY A 66 -5.92 9.49 15.38
C GLY A 66 -7.08 10.48 15.40
N ALA A 67 -7.07 11.49 14.51
CA ALA A 67 -8.11 12.51 14.46
C ALA A 67 -9.49 11.90 14.22
N VAL A 68 -10.50 12.45 14.89
CA VAL A 68 -11.91 12.09 14.69
C VAL A 68 -12.72 13.37 14.79
N ASN A 69 -13.57 13.64 13.82
CA ASN A 69 -14.52 14.75 13.91
C ASN A 69 -15.95 14.26 14.18
N SER A 70 -16.81 15.16 14.66
CA SER A 70 -18.20 14.86 14.99
C SER A 70 -19.07 14.53 13.78
N ALA A 71 -18.60 14.79 12.56
CA ALA A 71 -19.28 14.51 11.31
C ALA A 71 -19.01 13.10 10.75
N GLY A 72 -18.15 12.31 11.42
CA GLY A 72 -17.86 10.93 11.02
C GLY A 72 -16.72 10.79 10.01
N TYR A 73 -15.69 11.64 10.13
CA TYR A 73 -14.46 11.53 9.36
C TYR A 73 -13.27 11.21 10.27
N TYR A 74 -12.33 10.42 9.76
CA TYR A 74 -11.33 9.72 10.57
C TYR A 74 -9.90 9.85 10.02
N GLY A 75 -8.99 10.08 10.96
CA GLY A 75 -7.54 10.07 10.86
C GLY A 75 -6.95 11.07 9.85
N LEU A 76 -5.79 10.71 9.31
CA LEU A 76 -4.84 11.62 8.67
C LEU A 76 -5.42 12.44 7.51
N PHE A 77 -6.30 11.83 6.72
CA PHE A 77 -6.94 12.46 5.57
C PHE A 77 -8.45 12.59 5.76
N GLN A 78 -8.93 12.45 6.99
CA GLN A 78 -10.34 12.64 7.35
C GLN A 78 -11.27 11.90 6.38
N PHE A 79 -11.09 10.58 6.23
CA PHE A 79 -11.98 9.76 5.40
C PHE A 79 -13.28 9.43 6.14
N ASP A 80 -14.39 9.38 5.42
CA ASP A 80 -15.62 8.74 5.92
C ASP A 80 -15.56 7.21 5.73
N GLU A 81 -16.39 6.48 6.49
CA GLU A 81 -16.39 5.00 6.46
C GLU A 81 -16.79 4.42 5.09
N GLN A 82 -17.66 5.09 4.33
CA GLN A 82 -18.12 4.59 3.03
C GLN A 82 -17.01 4.67 2.00
N THR A 83 -16.32 5.81 1.93
CA THR A 83 -15.13 5.96 1.09
C THR A 83 -14.04 5.00 1.54
N TRP A 84 -13.79 4.86 2.85
CA TRP A 84 -12.79 3.93 3.36
C TRP A 84 -13.09 2.47 2.99
N ALA A 85 -14.34 2.04 3.06
CA ALA A 85 -14.73 0.70 2.66
C ALA A 85 -14.48 0.39 1.18
N ALA A 86 -14.48 1.43 0.32
CA ALA A 86 -14.26 1.27 -1.12
C ALA A 86 -12.78 1.36 -1.52
N TYR A 87 -11.98 2.21 -0.86
CA TYR A 87 -10.62 2.55 -1.29
C TYR A 87 -9.53 2.25 -0.27
N GLY A 88 -9.91 2.07 1.00
CA GLY A 88 -8.99 1.79 2.09
C GLY A 88 -8.68 0.31 2.25
N SER A 89 -7.72 0.02 3.12
CA SER A 89 -7.36 -1.34 3.51
C SER A 89 -6.92 -1.37 4.96
N GLY A 90 -7.41 -2.34 5.73
CA GLY A 90 -7.07 -2.45 7.16
C GLY A 90 -7.72 -1.35 8.00
N SER A 91 -6.99 -0.87 9.02
CA SER A 91 -7.49 0.14 9.95
C SER A 91 -7.58 1.52 9.28
N ILE A 92 -8.71 2.21 9.44
CA ILE A 92 -8.88 3.62 9.02
C ILE A 92 -7.93 4.57 9.75
N PHE A 93 -7.35 4.16 10.88
CA PHE A 93 -6.36 4.94 11.62
C PHE A 93 -4.91 4.57 11.26
N ASP A 94 -4.69 3.63 10.33
CA ASP A 94 -3.34 3.33 9.86
C ASP A 94 -2.86 4.44 8.92
N PRO A 95 -1.81 5.21 9.28
CA PRO A 95 -1.38 6.36 8.50
C PRO A 95 -0.89 5.99 7.11
N ALA A 96 -0.26 4.82 6.95
CA ALA A 96 0.26 4.39 5.66
C ALA A 96 -0.87 3.97 4.71
N ALA A 97 -1.88 3.27 5.22
CA ALA A 97 -3.07 2.91 4.48
C ALA A 97 -3.86 4.17 4.08
N GLN A 98 -4.05 5.13 4.99
CA GLN A 98 -4.74 6.38 4.67
C GLN A 98 -3.98 7.22 3.63
N ALA A 99 -2.67 7.36 3.77
CA ALA A 99 -1.86 8.10 2.81
C ALA A 99 -1.92 7.47 1.41
N ARG A 100 -1.86 6.14 1.31
CA ARG A 100 -1.99 5.44 0.02
C ARG A 100 -3.38 5.58 -0.58
N ALA A 101 -4.44 5.50 0.23
CA ALA A 101 -5.81 5.69 -0.25
C ALA A 101 -6.06 7.14 -0.72
N ALA A 102 -5.55 8.13 0.00
CA ALA A 102 -5.63 9.53 -0.40
C ALA A 102 -4.86 9.78 -1.70
N ALA A 103 -3.62 9.30 -1.78
CA ALA A 103 -2.78 9.43 -2.96
C ALA A 103 -3.43 8.77 -4.19
N SER A 104 -4.01 7.57 -4.04
CA SER A 104 -4.66 6.88 -5.16
C SER A 104 -5.89 7.64 -5.70
N LEU A 105 -6.72 8.16 -4.81
CA LEU A 105 -7.89 8.96 -5.17
C LEU A 105 -7.49 10.27 -5.85
N ILE A 106 -6.54 11.01 -5.26
CA ILE A 106 -6.06 12.27 -5.82
C ILE A 106 -5.42 12.06 -7.20
N ALA A 107 -4.57 11.04 -7.35
CA ALA A 107 -3.99 10.69 -8.65
C ALA A 107 -5.05 10.26 -9.67
N GLY A 108 -6.16 9.68 -9.21
CA GLY A 108 -7.34 9.36 -10.00
C GLY A 108 -8.24 10.55 -10.36
N GLY A 109 -7.90 11.77 -9.91
CA GLY A 109 -8.68 13.00 -10.17
C GLY A 109 -9.77 13.29 -9.14
N GLU A 110 -9.81 12.56 -8.03
CA GLU A 110 -10.83 12.71 -6.97
C GLU A 110 -10.40 13.69 -5.86
N ALA A 111 -9.54 14.67 -6.16
CA ALA A 111 -9.12 15.69 -5.20
C ALA A 111 -10.31 16.47 -4.59
N SER A 112 -11.43 16.58 -5.31
CA SER A 112 -12.66 17.23 -4.83
C SER A 112 -13.29 16.61 -3.59
N ARG A 113 -12.83 15.43 -3.15
CA ARG A 113 -13.23 14.82 -1.87
C ARG A 113 -12.70 15.59 -0.66
N TRP A 114 -11.67 16.41 -0.86
CA TRP A 114 -11.10 17.34 0.13
C TRP A 114 -11.35 18.79 -0.32
N PRO A 115 -12.62 19.23 -0.42
CA PRO A 115 -13.01 20.45 -1.13
C PRO A 115 -12.44 21.75 -0.52
N ASN A 116 -11.92 21.69 0.70
CA ASN A 116 -11.32 22.83 1.40
C ASN A 116 -9.80 22.75 1.49
N CYS A 117 -9.20 21.62 1.12
CA CYS A 117 -7.82 21.29 1.45
C CYS A 117 -6.97 20.81 0.26
N ALA A 118 -7.57 20.46 -0.89
CA ALA A 118 -6.90 19.90 -2.08
C ALA A 118 -7.10 20.74 -3.35
#